data_AF-A0A432G184-F1
#
_entry.id   AF-A0A432G184-F1
#
_cell.length_a   1.000
_cell.length_b   1.000
_cell.length_c   1.000
_cell.angle_alpha   90.00
_cell.angle_beta   90.00
_cell.angle_gamma   90.00
#
_symmetry.space_group_name_H-M   'P 1'
#
loop_
_entity.id
_entity.type
_entity.pdbx_description
1 polymer ?
#
loop_
_entity_poly.entity_id
_entity_poly.type
_entity_poly.pdbx_seq_one_letter_code
_entity_poly.pdbx_strand_id
1 'polypeptide(L)' 'MQPGPKNSITDVSGIKVGHTQDMKLMSGTTVIIPDEPTVAAVDCRGGAPGTRETDALHPANLVEEVHAVVLSG' A
#
# COMPACT_ATOMS: atom_id res chain seq x y z
N MET A 1 22.93 -11.76 -1.30
CA MET A 1 21.88 -10.98 -1.99
C MET A 1 22.32 -9.52 -1.99
N GLN A 2 22.29 -8.84 -3.14
CA GLN A 2 22.58 -7.40 -3.24
C GLN A 2 21.25 -6.63 -3.35
N PRO A 3 21.04 -5.55 -2.58
CA PRO A 3 19.86 -4.69 -2.73
C PRO A 3 19.77 -4.02 -4.11
N GLY A 4 18.58 -3.52 -4.44
CA GLY A 4 18.38 -2.63 -5.58
C GLY A 4 19.11 -1.29 -5.42
N PRO A 5 19.19 -0.48 -6.48
CA PRO A 5 19.99 0.75 -6.51
C PRO A 5 19.63 1.77 -5.42
N LYS A 6 18.35 1.87 -5.04
CA LYS A 6 17.90 2.77 -3.96
C LYS A 6 17.68 2.05 -2.63
N ASN A 7 17.73 0.72 -2.64
CA ASN A 7 17.35 -0.13 -1.51
C ASN A 7 15.94 0.25 -0.99
N SER A 8 14.99 0.41 -1.92
CA SER A 8 13.65 0.94 -1.66
C SER A 8 12.59 0.18 -2.46
N ILE A 9 11.32 0.23 -2.02
CA ILE A 9 10.18 -0.31 -2.79
C ILE A 9 10.08 0.30 -4.21
N THR A 10 10.54 1.54 -4.36
CA THR A 10 10.56 2.24 -5.66
C THR A 10 11.65 1.74 -6.63
N ASP A 11 12.46 0.75 -6.23
CA ASP A 11 13.28 -0.02 -7.17
C ASP A 11 12.42 -0.94 -8.05
N VAL A 12 11.18 -1.24 -7.63
CA VAL A 12 10.16 -1.83 -8.52
C VAL A 12 9.66 -0.76 -9.47
N SER A 13 9.90 -0.97 -10.77
CA SER A 13 9.47 -0.03 -11.81
C SER A 13 7.95 0.17 -11.78
N GLY A 14 7.52 1.41 -11.94
CA GLY A 14 6.10 1.77 -11.90
C GLY A 14 5.51 1.97 -10.51
N ILE A 15 6.24 1.69 -9.42
CA ILE A 15 5.76 1.99 -8.05
C ILE A 15 6.21 3.40 -7.64
N LYS A 16 5.22 4.26 -7.33
CA LYS A 16 5.40 5.56 -6.70
C LYS A 16 4.96 5.51 -5.24
N VAL A 17 5.55 6.38 -4.41
CA VAL A 17 5.16 6.55 -3.00
C VAL A 17 5.00 8.04 -2.70
N GLY A 18 3.87 8.41 -2.11
CA GLY A 18 3.58 9.77 -1.65
C GLY A 18 3.39 9.81 -0.13
N HIS A 19 3.83 10.90 0.49
CA HIS A 19 3.70 11.12 1.93
C HIS A 19 3.09 12.50 2.20
N THR A 20 2.19 12.57 3.19
CA THR A 20 1.73 13.81 3.79
C THR A 20 1.69 13.66 5.31
N GLN A 21 1.99 14.72 6.06
CA GLN A 21 2.08 14.68 7.51
C GLN A 21 1.62 15.99 8.14
N ASP A 22 0.98 15.89 9.30
CA ASP A 22 0.66 17.00 10.19
C ASP A 22 1.54 16.92 11.44
N MET A 23 2.51 17.84 11.54
CA MET A 23 3.48 17.89 12.64
C MET A 23 2.86 18.30 13.98
N LYS A 24 1.71 18.98 13.98
CA LYS A 24 1.02 19.39 15.22
C LYS A 24 0.17 18.26 15.77
N LEU A 25 -0.53 17.54 14.89
CA LEU A 25 -1.34 16.37 15.26
C LEU A 25 -0.47 15.13 15.53
N MET A 26 0.76 15.10 15.02
CA MET A 26 1.63 13.92 15.03
C MET A 26 1.00 12.74 14.28
N SER A 27 0.41 13.00 13.12
CA SER A 27 -0.21 12.00 12.26
C SER A 27 0.15 12.25 10.79
N GLY A 28 -0.17 11.31 9.91
CA GLY A 28 0.13 11.39 8.49
C GLY A 28 -0.39 10.20 7.70
N THR A 29 -0.22 10.29 6.39
CA THR A 29 -0.66 9.26 5.44
C THR A 29 0.44 9.01 4.43
N THR A 30 0.68 7.74 4.13
CA THR A 30 1.52 7.27 3.05
C THR A 30 0.66 6.53 2.03
N VAL A 31 0.83 6.84 0.75
CA VAL A 31 0.12 6.18 -0.35
C VAL A 31 1.14 5.54 -1.28
N ILE A 32 0.97 4.26 -1.56
CA ILE A 32 1.70 3.51 -2.59
C ILE A 32 0.83 3.50 -3.84
N ILE A 33 1.34 4.03 -4.95
CA ILE A 33 0.59 4.26 -6.19
C ILE A 33 1.36 3.60 -7.35
N PRO A 34 0.87 2.49 -7.92
CA PRO A 34 1.40 1.97 -9.19
C PRO A 34 1.02 2.90 -10.36
N ASP A 35 1.81 2.88 -11.43
CA ASP A 35 1.56 3.66 -12.65
C ASP A 35 0.30 3.21 -13.40
N GLU A 36 -0.01 1.92 -13.29
CA GLU A 36 -1.19 1.26 -13.86
C GLU A 36 -1.89 0.45 -12.75
N PRO A 37 -3.18 0.12 -12.87
CA PRO A 37 -3.85 -0.80 -11.95
C PRO A 37 -3.07 -2.10 -11.80
N THR A 38 -2.95 -2.62 -10.58
CA THR A 38 -2.11 -3.80 -10.30
C THR A 38 -2.80 -4.79 -9.39
N VAL A 39 -2.45 -6.08 -9.53
CA VAL A 39 -2.94 -7.16 -8.68
C VAL A 39 -2.47 -6.94 -7.24
N ALA A 40 -3.39 -7.10 -6.28
CA ALA A 40 -3.09 -6.99 -4.86
C ALA A 40 -3.79 -8.06 -4.03
N ALA A 41 -3.19 -8.38 -2.88
CA ALA A 41 -3.73 -9.27 -1.87
C ALA A 41 -3.32 -8.77 -0.48
N VAL A 42 -4.03 -9.19 0.57
CA VAL A 42 -3.79 -8.77 1.95
C VAL A 42 -3.83 -9.95 2.93
N ASP A 43 -2.97 -9.89 3.94
CA ASP A 43 -2.94 -10.81 5.08
C ASP A 43 -2.89 -9.98 6.37
N CYS A 44 -3.98 -9.98 7.14
CA CYS A 44 -4.09 -9.27 8.41
C CYS A 44 -3.83 -10.21 9.59
N ARG A 45 -2.66 -10.06 10.22
CA ARG A 45 -2.21 -10.97 11.29
C ARG A 45 -2.40 -10.44 12.71
N GLY A 46 -2.73 -9.15 12.87
CA GLY A 46 -2.96 -8.54 14.18
C GLY A 46 -4.34 -8.89 14.76
N GLY A 47 -4.47 -8.91 16.09
CA GLY A 47 -5.73 -9.23 16.78
C GLY A 47 -6.78 -8.12 16.81
N ALA A 48 -6.41 -6.89 16.42
CA ALA A 48 -7.31 -5.73 16.37
C ALA A 48 -6.98 -4.85 15.14
N PRO A 49 -7.30 -5.30 13.92
CA PRO A 49 -6.97 -4.57 12.70
C PRO A 49 -7.88 -3.35 12.49
N GLY A 50 -7.28 -2.21 12.16
CA GLY A 50 -7.98 -1.04 11.60
C GLY A 50 -7.81 -1.04 10.09
N THR A 51 -8.77 -1.60 9.37
CA THR A 51 -8.65 -1.86 7.92
C THR A 51 -9.86 -1.37 7.15
N ARG A 52 -9.68 -1.21 5.84
CA ARG A 52 -10.71 -0.83 4.88
C ARG A 52 -10.50 -1.64 3.60
N GLU A 53 -11.59 -2.13 3.00
CA GLU A 53 -11.63 -2.81 1.69
C GLU A 53 -10.85 -4.13 1.59
N THR A 54 -10.47 -4.75 2.71
CA THR A 54 -9.71 -6.02 2.69
C THR A 54 -10.48 -7.18 2.07
N ASP A 55 -11.81 -7.22 2.24
CA ASP A 55 -12.66 -8.23 1.62
C ASP A 55 -12.58 -8.17 0.09
N ALA A 56 -12.48 -6.98 -0.51
CA ALA A 56 -12.37 -6.82 -1.97
C ALA A 56 -11.13 -7.51 -2.54
N LEU A 57 -10.08 -7.69 -1.73
CA LEU A 57 -8.82 -8.35 -2.11
C LEU A 57 -8.86 -9.88 -1.97
N HIS A 58 -10.00 -10.46 -1.57
CA HIS A 58 -10.15 -11.90 -1.56
C HIS A 58 -10.17 -12.43 -3.00
N PRO A 59 -9.35 -13.44 -3.37
CA PRO A 59 -9.22 -13.89 -4.77
C PRO A 59 -10.50 -14.40 -5.46
N ALA A 60 -11.54 -14.69 -4.68
CA ALA A 60 -12.85 -15.13 -5.20
C ALA A 60 -13.82 -13.97 -5.50
N ASN A 61 -13.41 -12.72 -5.22
CA ASN A 61 -14.25 -11.54 -5.38
C ASN A 61 -13.99 -10.86 -6.73
N LEU A 62 -14.87 -9.91 -7.08
CA LEU A 62 -14.93 -9.29 -8.42
C LEU A 62 -13.74 -8.36 -8.74
N VAL A 63 -13.14 -7.75 -7.73
CA VAL A 63 -12.08 -6.74 -7.94
C VAL A 63 -10.76 -7.44 -8.20
N GLU A 64 -10.22 -7.28 -9.41
CA GLU A 64 -8.98 -7.93 -9.83
C GLU A 64 -7.74 -7.06 -9.58
N GLU A 65 -7.90 -5.73 -9.58
CA GLU A 65 -6.79 -4.77 -9.56
C GLU A 65 -7.08 -3.58 -8.62
N VAL A 66 -6.03 -3.03 -8.03
CA VAL A 66 -6.07 -1.81 -7.21
C VAL A 66 -5.24 -0.69 -7.81
N HIS A 67 -5.63 0.54 -7.50
CA HIS A 67 -4.95 1.75 -7.96
C HIS A 67 -4.05 2.38 -6.89
N ALA A 68 -4.22 1.98 -5.62
CA ALA A 68 -3.41 2.48 -4.53
C ALA A 68 -3.55 1.61 -3.27
N VAL A 69 -2.52 1.65 -2.42
CA VAL A 69 -2.57 1.15 -1.03
C VAL A 69 -2.26 2.30 -0.08
N VAL A 70 -3.06 2.43 0.98
CA VAL A 70 -2.96 3.54 1.94
C VAL A 70 -2.54 3.02 3.30
N LEU A 71 -1.53 3.68 3.89
CA LEU A 71 -1.12 3.52 5.27
C LEU A 71 -1.39 4.85 5.98
N SER A 72 -2.18 4.85 7.05
CA SER A 72 -2.53 6.07 7.79
C SER A 72 -2.36 5.87 9.28
N GLY A 73 -1.89 6.92 9.95
CA GLY A 73 -2.03 7.09 11.40
C GLY A 73 -3.32 7.79 11.77
#